data_AF-A0AA85JDX2-F1
#
_entry.id   AF-A0AA85JDX2-F1
#
_cell.length_a   1.000
_cell.length_b   1.000
_cell.length_c   1.000
_cell.angle_alpha   90.00
_cell.angle_beta   90.00
_cell.angle_gamma   90.00
#
_symmetry.space_group_name_H-M   'P 1'
#
loop_
_entity.id
_entity.type
_entity.pdbx_description
1 polymer ?
#
loop_
_entity_poly.entity_id
_entity_poly.type
_entity_poly.pdbx_seq_one_letter_code
_entity_poly.pdbx_strand_id
1 'polypeptide(L)'
;MCEPRDLAYWHEVFVLLTYSKSRAMAYRNAAVKEKAVIRNYDGMNIGFTEEIRYIDGSWDERTCLGVMKFNDPEGARHWLQSDHPFRQPDFLIKLTF
;
A
#
# COMPACT_ATOMS: atom_id res chain seq x y z
N MET A 1 -12.94 9.40 7.98
CA MET A 1 -12.22 10.07 6.87
C MET A 1 -11.33 11.13 7.49
N CYS A 2 -10.02 11.08 7.24
CA CYS A 2 -9.06 12.07 7.75
C CYS A 2 -9.07 13.27 6.79
N GLU A 3 -9.15 14.49 7.32
CA GLU A 3 -9.21 15.71 6.49
C GLU A 3 -7.82 16.02 5.93
N PRO A 4 -7.69 16.55 4.70
CA PRO A 4 -6.39 16.86 4.08
C PRO A 4 -5.48 17.79 4.90
N ARG A 5 -6.06 18.59 5.80
CA ARG A 5 -5.32 19.51 6.69
C ARG A 5 -4.53 18.78 7.78
N ASP A 6 -4.97 17.58 8.17
CA ASP A 6 -4.31 16.79 9.22
C ASP A 6 -2.99 16.17 8.73
N LEU A 7 -2.79 16.06 7.41
CA LEU A 7 -1.60 15.48 6.81
C LEU A 7 -0.36 16.39 6.93
N ALA A 8 -0.52 17.71 7.09
CA ALA A 8 0.59 18.67 7.10
C ALA A 8 1.57 18.51 8.28
N TYR A 9 1.19 17.76 9.33
CA TYR A 9 2.00 17.52 10.53
C TYR A 9 2.58 16.11 10.63
N TRP A 10 2.35 15.26 9.64
CA TRP A 10 2.78 13.86 9.69
C TRP A 10 4.17 13.74 9.09
N HIS A 11 5.15 13.45 9.94
CA HIS A 11 6.53 13.19 9.52
C HIS A 11 6.67 11.88 8.73
N GLU A 12 5.76 10.94 8.91
CA GLU A 12 5.78 9.66 8.18
C GLU A 12 4.35 9.23 7.91
N VAL A 13 4.09 8.74 6.70
CA VAL A 13 2.78 8.19 6.33
C VAL A 13 2.92 6.76 5.85
N PHE A 14 1.90 5.95 6.13
CA PHE A 14 1.84 4.57 5.70
C PHE A 14 0.74 4.39 4.66
N VAL A 15 1.09 3.82 3.52
CA VAL A 15 0.14 3.41 2.49
C VAL A 15 -0.12 1.92 2.65
N LEU A 16 -1.39 1.57 2.85
CA LEU A 16 -1.87 0.20 2.91
C LEU A 16 -2.48 -0.19 1.57
N LEU A 17 -1.98 -1.26 0.97
CA LEU A 17 -2.52 -1.85 -0.26
C LEU A 17 -3.20 -3.17 0.07
N THR A 18 -4.49 -3.26 -0.20
CA THR A 18 -5.25 -4.51 -0.10
C THR A 18 -5.19 -5.27 -1.42
N TYR A 19 -4.75 -6.52 -1.37
CA TYR A 19 -4.69 -7.40 -2.54
C TYR A 19 -5.19 -8.80 -2.19
N SER A 20 -5.65 -9.54 -3.20
CA SER A 20 -6.11 -10.92 -2.98
C SER A 20 -4.93 -11.86 -2.71
N LYS A 21 -5.08 -12.80 -1.78
CA LYS A 21 -4.08 -13.85 -1.46
C LYS A 21 -3.64 -14.63 -2.70
N SER A 22 -4.54 -14.84 -3.68
CA SER A 22 -4.20 -15.47 -4.96
C SER A 22 -3.17 -14.69 -5.79
N ARG A 23 -3.01 -13.39 -5.51
CA ARG A 23 -2.08 -12.47 -6.18
C ARG A 23 -0.81 -12.20 -5.36
N ALA A 24 -0.57 -12.91 -4.25
CA ALA A 24 0.59 -12.66 -3.39
C ALA A 24 1.94 -12.71 -4.13
N MET A 25 2.12 -13.69 -5.02
CA MET A 25 3.33 -13.76 -5.86
C MET A 25 3.46 -12.59 -6.84
N ALA A 26 2.35 -12.18 -7.44
CA ALA A 26 2.33 -11.02 -8.32
C ALA A 26 2.68 -9.75 -7.53
N TYR A 27 2.11 -9.58 -6.33
CA TYR A 27 2.40 -8.46 -5.43
C TYR A 27 3.88 -8.43 -5.07
N ARG A 28 4.46 -9.56 -4.66
CA ARG A 28 5.88 -9.66 -4.34
C ARG A 28 6.77 -9.24 -5.52
N ASN A 29 6.43 -9.69 -6.73
CA ASN A 29 7.18 -9.32 -7.94
C ASN A 29 7.07 -7.82 -8.25
N ALA A 30 5.87 -7.24 -8.11
CA ALA A 30 5.66 -5.81 -8.25
C ALA A 30 6.44 -5.01 -7.18
N ALA A 31 6.41 -5.43 -5.93
CA ALA A 31 7.14 -4.82 -4.81
C ALA A 31 8.66 -4.79 -5.03
N VAL A 32 9.22 -5.86 -5.60
CA VAL A 32 10.65 -5.91 -5.95
C VAL A 32 10.98 -4.92 -7.07
N LYS A 33 10.16 -4.87 -8.13
CA LYS A 33 10.36 -3.94 -9.25
C LYS A 33 10.22 -2.47 -8.82
N GLU A 34 9.26 -2.20 -7.96
CA GLU A 34 8.94 -0.86 -7.47
C GLU A 34 9.91 -0.35 -6.40
N LYS A 35 10.82 -1.19 -5.88
CA LYS A 35 11.74 -0.80 -4.81
C LYS A 35 12.55 0.46 -5.14
N ALA A 36 13.02 0.59 -6.39
CA ALA A 36 13.78 1.76 -6.82
C ALA A 36 12.87 2.97 -7.09
N VAL A 37 11.68 2.73 -7.65
CA VAL A 37 10.69 3.78 -7.94
C VAL A 37 10.21 4.43 -6.65
N ILE A 38 9.78 3.63 -5.67
CA ILE A 38 9.32 4.08 -4.36
C ILE A 38 10.37 4.95 -3.65
N ARG A 39 11.66 4.62 -3.80
CA ARG A 39 12.77 5.43 -3.24
C ARG A 39 12.89 6.82 -3.85
N ASN A 40 12.48 7.02 -5.10
CA ASN A 40 12.48 8.35 -5.73
C ASN A 40 11.43 9.30 -5.11
N TYR A 41 10.51 8.77 -4.31
CA TYR A 41 9.50 9.50 -3.56
C TYR A 41 9.77 9.49 -2.06
N ASP A 42 11.03 9.29 -1.65
CA ASP A 42 11.44 9.13 -0.24
C ASP A 42 10.64 8.07 0.51
N GLY A 43 10.19 7.06 -0.24
CA GLY A 43 9.44 5.93 0.24
C GLY A 43 10.29 4.69 0.48
N MET A 44 9.71 3.76 1.23
CA MET A 44 10.26 2.44 1.50
C MET A 44 9.15 1.39 1.55
N ASN A 45 9.37 0.26 0.88
CA ASN A 45 8.53 -0.91 1.09
C ASN A 45 8.88 -1.55 2.43
N ILE A 46 7.91 -1.62 3.35
CA ILE A 46 8.08 -2.18 4.69
C ILE A 46 7.87 -3.69 4.66
N GLY A 47 6.92 -4.15 3.86
CA GLY A 47 6.64 -5.58 3.71
C GLY A 47 5.23 -5.86 3.23
N PHE A 48 4.84 -7.11 3.39
CA PHE A 48 3.53 -7.61 3.03
C PHE A 48 3.16 -8.80 3.91
N THR A 49 1.88 -9.11 3.97
CA THR A 49 1.34 -10.22 4.76
C THR A 49 1.06 -11.43 3.87
N GLU A 50 1.48 -12.61 4.30
CA GLU A 50 1.04 -13.88 3.72
C GLU A 50 -0.17 -14.45 4.50
N GLU A 51 -0.26 -14.10 5.78
CA GLU A 51 -1.35 -14.44 6.69
C GLU A 51 -1.68 -13.24 7.59
N ILE A 52 -2.97 -13.01 7.83
CA ILE A 52 -3.46 -11.98 8.74
C ILE A 52 -4.23 -12.67 9.87
N ARG A 53 -3.78 -12.45 11.11
CA ARG A 53 -4.53 -12.81 12.31
C ARG A 53 -5.29 -11.58 12.78
N TYR A 54 -6.61 -11.65 12.79
CA TYR A 54 -7.47 -10.57 13.30
C TYR A 54 -7.79 -10.81 14.78
N ILE A 55 -7.75 -9.76 15.59
CA ILE A 55 -8.00 -9.82 17.05
C ILE A 55 -9.44 -9.40 17.36
N ASP A 56 -9.98 -8.47 16.59
CA ASP A 56 -11.34 -7.93 16.71
C ASP A 56 -11.90 -7.61 15.31
N GLY A 57 -13.22 -7.64 15.17
CA GLY A 57 -13.94 -7.45 13.90
C GLY A 57 -13.89 -8.66 12.97
N SER A 58 -14.14 -8.42 11.68
CA SER A 58 -14.05 -9.43 10.62
C SER A 58 -12.99 -9.03 9.61
N TRP A 59 -12.23 -10.02 9.15
CA TRP A 59 -11.28 -9.86 8.06
C TRP A 59 -11.52 -10.95 7.03
N ASP A 60 -11.53 -10.57 5.75
CA ASP A 60 -11.57 -11.55 4.67
C ASP A 60 -10.22 -12.27 4.60
N GLU A 61 -10.20 -13.56 4.93
CA GLU A 61 -9.02 -14.43 4.87
C GLU A 61 -8.36 -14.49 3.49
N ARG A 62 -9.09 -14.10 2.43
CA ARG A 62 -8.60 -14.01 1.05
C ARG A 62 -7.94 -12.68 0.74
N THR A 63 -7.93 -11.74 1.68
CA THR A 63 -7.33 -10.43 1.56
C THR A 63 -6.02 -10.35 2.34
N CYS A 64 -4.99 -9.84 1.69
CA CYS A 64 -3.66 -9.58 2.23
C CYS A 64 -3.36 -8.07 2.18
N LEU A 65 -2.37 -7.65 2.96
CA LEU A 65 -1.91 -6.27 3.05
C LEU A 65 -0.47 -6.12 2.60
N GLY A 66 -0.24 -5.08 1.81
CA GLY A 66 1.05 -4.51 1.49
C GLY A 66 1.24 -3.21 2.25
N VAL A 67 2.43 -2.97 2.79
CA VAL A 67 2.74 -1.78 3.58
C VAL A 67 3.92 -1.04 2.98
N MET A 68 3.71 0.24 2.69
CA MET A 68 4.76 1.17 2.30
C MET A 68 4.77 2.34 3.27
N LYS A 69 5.96 2.86 3.53
CA LYS A 69 6.20 4.04 4.36
C LYS A 69 6.78 5.14 3.50
N PHE A 70 6.33 6.36 3.70
CA PHE A 70 6.90 7.56 3.09
C PHE A 70 7.26 8.56 4.18
N ASN A 71 8.32 9.32 3.98
CA ASN A 71 8.79 10.33 4.92
C ASN A 71 8.02 11.65 4.83
N ASP A 72 7.07 11.75 3.90
CA ASP A 72 6.15 12.86 3.82
C ASP A 72 4.86 12.48 3.05
N PRO A 73 3.73 13.13 3.34
CA PRO A 73 2.46 12.86 2.65
C PRO A 73 2.47 13.20 1.16
N GLU A 74 3.24 14.19 0.72
CA GLU A 74 3.28 14.63 -0.68
C GLU A 74 4.02 13.60 -1.54
N GLY A 75 5.10 12.99 -1.04
CA GLY A 75 5.80 11.88 -1.65
C GLY A 75 4.88 10.67 -1.84
N ALA A 76 4.12 10.30 -0.80
CA ALA A 76 3.11 9.24 -0.92
C ALA A 76 2.03 9.58 -1.96
N ARG A 77 1.55 10.83 -1.97
CA ARG A 77 0.53 11.31 -2.92
C ARG A 77 1.05 11.27 -4.36
N HIS A 78 2.26 11.76 -4.61
CA HIS A 78 2.88 11.72 -5.93
C HIS A 78 3.14 10.30 -6.40
N TRP A 79 3.61 9.42 -5.51
CA TRP A 79 3.79 8.01 -5.83
C TRP A 79 2.45 7.36 -6.20
N LEU A 80 1.39 7.57 -5.40
CA LEU A 80 0.03 7.08 -5.70
C LEU A 80 -0.54 7.62 -7.01
N GLN A 81 -0.08 8.78 -7.48
CA GLN A 81 -0.51 9.38 -8.76
C GLN A 81 0.34 8.94 -9.95
N SER A 82 1.47 8.29 -9.71
CA SER A 82 2.36 7.79 -10.76
C SER A 82 1.84 6.50 -11.40
N ASP A 83 2.37 6.17 -12.58
CA ASP A 83 2.07 4.90 -13.25
C ASP A 83 2.84 3.75 -12.57
N HIS A 84 2.28 3.23 -11.49
CA HIS A 84 2.83 2.09 -10.75
C HIS A 84 1.98 0.82 -10.95
N PRO A 85 2.59 -0.38 -10.94
CA PRO A 85 1.91 -1.66 -11.23
C PRO A 85 0.77 -1.96 -10.25
N PHE A 86 0.82 -1.45 -9.02
CA PHE A 86 -0.27 -1.61 -8.06
C PHE A 86 -1.54 -0.83 -8.41
N ARG A 87 -1.53 0.08 -9.39
CA ARG A 87 -2.74 0.77 -9.88
C ARG A 87 -3.46 0.01 -10.99
N GLN A 88 -2.89 -1.07 -11.50
CA GLN A 88 -3.54 -1.85 -12.54
C GLN A 88 -4.86 -2.43 -11.99
N PRO A 89 -5.97 -2.39 -12.76
CA PRO A 89 -7.30 -2.82 -12.30
C PRO A 89 -7.32 -4.23 -11.74
N ASP A 90 -6.39 -5.06 -12.22
CA ASP A 90 -6.25 -6.43 -11.81
C ASP A 90 -5.68 -6.53 -10.37
N PHE A 91 -4.87 -5.58 -9.90
CA PHE A 91 -4.13 -5.73 -8.66
C PHE A 91 -4.91 -5.40 -7.38
N LEU A 92 -5.75 -4.38 -7.42
CA LEU A 92 -6.44 -3.88 -6.22
C LEU A 92 -7.82 -4.52 -6.11
N ILE A 93 -8.10 -5.09 -4.94
CA ILE A 93 -9.49 -5.35 -4.56
C ILE A 93 -10.14 -3.97 -4.42
N LYS A 94 -11.20 -3.70 -5.20
CA LYS A 94 -12.03 -2.51 -4.96
C LYS A 94 -12.59 -2.60 -3.54
N LEU A 95 -12.12 -1.73 -2.66
CA LEU A 95 -12.74 -1.53 -1.36
C LEU A 95 -14.05 -0.78 -1.60
N THR A 96 -15.17 -1.49 -1.42
CA THR A 96 -16.48 -0.86 -1.23
C THR A 96 -16.57 -0.56 0.27
N PHE A 97 -16.49 0.71 0.66
CA PHE A 97 -16.81 1.17 2.01
C PHE A 97 -18.30 1.45 2.12
#